data_AF-A0A2J6T4L8-F1
#
_entry.id   AF-A0A2J6T4L8-F1
#
_cell.length_a   1.000
_cell.length_b   1.000
_cell.length_c   1.000
_cell.angle_alpha   90.00
_cell.angle_beta   90.00
_cell.angle_gamma   90.00
#
_symmetry.space_group_name_H-M   'P 1'
#
loop_
_entity.id
_entity.type
_entity.pdbx_description
1 polymer ?
#
loop_
_entity_poly.entity_id
_entity_poly.type
_entity_poly.pdbx_seq_one_letter_code
_entity_poly.pdbx_strand_id
1 'polypeptide(L)'
;DILEIAICRTMLIAGAWHEWNNHVSKLLAADGFTEEKLSVVKLVHLTSQGPLNDRQWAALLYADYISRAVSVPDSIFAKLEVAGFSEKEIVELTATIATYNMVGRFFVALDIAEANDKPPQWLK
;
A
#
# COMPACT_ATOMS: atom_id res chain seq x y z
N ASP A 1 1.58 -2.96 10.97
CA ASP A 1 2.07 -3.31 9.61
C ASP A 1 0.96 -3.22 8.55
N ILE A 2 -0.24 -3.80 8.75
CA ILE A 2 -1.32 -3.85 7.74
C ILE A 2 -1.66 -2.49 7.11
N LEU A 3 -1.97 -1.48 7.92
CA LEU A 3 -2.29 -0.14 7.40
C LEU A 3 -1.08 0.48 6.70
N GLU A 4 0.12 0.30 7.25
CA GLU A 4 1.37 0.81 6.64
C GLU A 4 1.67 0.15 5.29
N ILE A 5 1.37 -1.15 5.11
CA ILE A 5 1.43 -1.84 3.81
C ILE A 5 0.48 -1.17 2.81
N ALA A 6 -0.76 -0.92 3.22
CA ALA A 6 -1.76 -0.31 2.37
C ALA A 6 -1.38 1.13 1.96
N ILE A 7 -0.82 1.90 2.89
CA ILE A 7 -0.31 3.25 2.64
C ILE A 7 0.87 3.21 1.69
N CYS A 8 1.88 2.39 1.96
CA CYS A 8 3.05 2.23 1.11
C CYS A 8 2.64 1.83 -0.31
N ARG A 9 1.67 0.93 -0.47
CA ARG A 9 1.18 0.53 -1.79
C ARG A 9 0.51 1.69 -2.52
N THR A 10 -0.33 2.44 -1.82
CA THR A 10 -1.05 3.60 -2.36
C THR A 10 -0.07 4.68 -2.82
N MET A 11 0.96 4.98 -2.01
CA MET A 11 1.98 5.98 -2.35
C MET A 11 2.87 5.54 -3.51
N LEU A 12 3.19 4.25 -3.61
CA LEU A 12 3.93 3.70 -4.76
C LEU A 12 3.15 3.88 -6.06
N ILE A 13 1.84 3.62 -6.04
CA ILE A 13 0.96 3.79 -7.21
C ILE A 13 0.80 5.26 -7.59
N ALA A 14 0.67 6.14 -6.60
CA ALA A 14 0.58 7.57 -6.83
C ALA A 14 1.90 8.19 -7.31
N GLY A 15 3.05 7.59 -6.99
CA GLY A 15 4.36 8.20 -7.20
C GLY A 15 4.71 9.26 -6.15
N ALA A 16 4.07 9.23 -4.98
CA ALA A 16 4.30 10.18 -3.90
C ALA A 16 5.54 9.78 -3.07
N TRP A 17 6.73 9.97 -3.63
CA TRP A 17 7.98 9.37 -3.11
C TRP A 17 8.39 9.86 -1.73
N HIS A 18 8.19 11.14 -1.41
CA HIS A 18 8.47 11.65 -0.08
C HIS A 18 7.69 10.89 1.00
N GLU A 19 6.38 10.75 0.78
CA GLU A 19 5.50 10.10 1.74
C GLU A 19 5.69 8.58 1.76
N TRP A 20 5.98 7.98 0.60
CA TRP A 20 6.41 6.58 0.52
C TRP A 20 7.62 6.31 1.42
N ASN A 21 8.67 7.14 1.33
CA ASN A 21 9.87 6.97 2.16
C ASN A 21 9.55 7.10 3.66
N ASN A 22 8.71 8.06 4.05
CA ASN A 22 8.28 8.24 5.44
C ASN A 22 7.57 7.00 6.00
N HIS A 23 6.69 6.40 5.20
CA HIS A 23 5.89 5.25 5.63
C HIS A 23 6.65 3.92 5.57
N VAL A 24 7.62 3.78 4.67
CA VAL A 24 8.48 2.59 4.63
C VAL A 24 9.33 2.45 5.89
N SER A 25 9.87 3.55 6.43
CA SER A 25 10.59 3.51 7.71
C SER A 25 9.69 3.05 8.86
N LYS A 26 8.42 3.49 8.88
CA LYS A 26 7.42 3.03 9.88
C LYS A 26 7.07 1.55 9.69
N LEU A 27 6.92 1.11 8.44
CA LEU A 27 6.61 -0.27 8.11
C LEU A 27 7.74 -1.23 8.52
N LEU A 28 8.99 -0.86 8.25
CA LEU A 28 10.17 -1.63 8.68
C LEU A 28 10.37 -1.64 10.20
N ALA A 29 9.86 -0.63 10.91
CA ALA A 29 9.88 -0.59 12.37
C ALA A 29 8.77 -1.44 13.01
N ALA A 30 7.83 -2.00 12.24
CA ALA A 30 6.79 -2.86 12.76
C ALA A 30 7.34 -4.23 13.17
N ASP A 31 6.89 -4.74 14.32
CA ASP A 31 7.35 -6.02 14.86
C ASP A 31 7.14 -7.17 13.86
N GLY A 32 8.18 -7.98 13.64
CA GLY A 32 8.16 -9.10 12.69
C GLY A 32 8.02 -8.73 11.21
N PHE A 33 8.12 -7.45 10.83
CA PHE A 33 8.21 -7.03 9.43
C PHE A 33 9.68 -6.98 8.98
N THR A 34 9.97 -7.49 7.78
CA THR A 34 11.35 -7.67 7.30
C THR A 34 11.55 -7.06 5.91
N GLU A 35 12.81 -6.90 5.51
CA GLU A 35 13.16 -6.43 4.16
C GLU A 35 12.68 -7.39 3.07
N GLU A 36 12.65 -8.70 3.33
CA GLU A 36 12.09 -9.69 2.39
C GLU A 36 10.59 -9.45 2.17
N LYS A 37 9.84 -9.10 3.23
CA LYS A 37 8.43 -8.69 3.10
C LYS A 37 8.29 -7.38 2.36
N LEU A 38 9.15 -6.39 2.63
CA LEU A 38 9.15 -5.12 1.92
C LEU A 38 9.41 -5.30 0.42
N SER A 39 10.23 -6.28 0.03
CA SER A 39 10.52 -6.59 -1.38
C SER A 39 9.25 -6.90 -2.18
N VAL A 40 8.25 -7.53 -1.57
CA VAL A 40 6.94 -7.79 -2.20
C VAL A 40 6.14 -6.50 -2.36
N VAL A 41 6.13 -5.64 -1.34
CA VAL A 41 5.41 -4.35 -1.36
C VAL A 41 5.97 -3.42 -2.46
N LYS A 42 7.28 -3.49 -2.72
CA LYS A 42 7.99 -2.72 -3.75
C LYS A 42 7.68 -3.16 -5.20
N LEU A 43 7.10 -4.34 -5.42
CA LEU A 43 6.84 -4.86 -6.77
C LEU A 43 5.87 -3.95 -7.54
N VAL A 44 6.25 -3.44 -8.71
CA VAL A 44 5.34 -2.63 -9.55
C VAL A 44 4.08 -3.42 -9.90
N HIS A 45 4.25 -4.69 -10.28
CA HIS A 45 3.18 -5.64 -10.53
C HIS A 45 3.23 -6.77 -9.51
N LEU A 46 2.13 -6.97 -8.77
CA LEU A 46 2.02 -8.03 -7.79
C LEU A 46 1.90 -9.38 -8.50
N THR A 47 2.86 -10.27 -8.26
CA THR A 47 2.93 -11.59 -8.93
C THR A 47 2.77 -12.75 -7.95
N SER A 48 3.25 -12.63 -6.72
CA SER A 48 3.12 -13.66 -5.69
C SER A 48 3.14 -13.05 -4.28
N GLN A 49 2.61 -13.82 -3.32
CA GLN A 49 2.52 -13.44 -1.90
C GLN A 49 3.89 -13.36 -1.23
N GLY A 50 4.86 -14.18 -1.65
CA GLY A 50 6.19 -14.25 -1.05
C GLY A 50 6.12 -14.53 0.46
N PRO A 51 6.92 -13.85 1.30
CA PRO A 51 6.95 -14.04 2.76
C PRO A 51 5.85 -13.29 3.52
N LEU A 52 4.91 -12.61 2.83
CA LEU A 52 3.78 -11.97 3.49
C LEU A 52 2.81 -13.02 4.02
N ASN A 53 2.24 -12.77 5.21
CA ASN A 53 1.12 -13.58 5.67
C ASN A 53 -0.18 -13.23 4.91
N ASP A 54 -1.21 -14.04 5.08
CA ASP A 54 -2.46 -13.91 4.32
C ASP A 54 -3.13 -12.55 4.51
N ARG A 55 -3.09 -12.00 5.73
CA ARG A 55 -3.66 -10.67 6.03
C ARG A 55 -2.88 -9.54 5.35
N GLN A 56 -1.55 -9.60 5.41
CA GLN A 56 -0.67 -8.64 4.77
C GLN A 56 -0.86 -8.64 3.26
N TRP A 57 -0.95 -9.84 2.65
CA TRP A 57 -1.17 -9.99 1.23
C TRP A 57 -2.54 -9.52 0.76
N ALA A 58 -3.60 -9.86 1.50
CA ALA A 58 -4.95 -9.41 1.19
C ALA A 58 -5.08 -7.88 1.26
N ALA A 59 -4.48 -7.24 2.28
CA ALA A 59 -4.45 -5.79 2.39
C ALA A 59 -3.65 -5.13 1.25
N LEU A 60 -2.52 -5.72 0.86
CA LEU A 60 -1.70 -5.25 -0.26
C LEU A 60 -2.47 -5.31 -1.60
N LEU A 61 -3.15 -6.42 -1.88
CA LEU A 61 -3.97 -6.60 -3.08
C LEU A 61 -5.16 -5.63 -3.11
N TYR A 62 -5.85 -5.46 -1.98
CA TYR A 62 -6.96 -4.52 -1.88
C TYR A 62 -6.50 -3.08 -2.12
N ALA A 63 -5.41 -2.66 -1.48
CA ALA A 63 -4.82 -1.34 -1.67
C ALA A 63 -4.34 -1.10 -3.11
N ASP A 64 -3.76 -2.13 -3.76
CA ASP A 64 -3.39 -2.04 -5.17
C ASP A 64 -4.59 -1.80 -6.08
N TYR A 65 -5.67 -2.56 -5.86
CA TYR A 65 -6.85 -2.48 -6.70
C TYR A 65 -7.55 -1.13 -6.55
N ILE A 66 -7.93 -0.75 -5.33
CA ILE A 66 -8.72 0.47 -5.10
C ILE A 66 -7.95 1.76 -5.46
N SER A 67 -6.62 1.72 -5.43
CA SER A 67 -5.78 2.86 -5.84
C SER A 67 -5.64 3.00 -7.36
N ARG A 68 -5.90 1.93 -8.12
CA ARG A 68 -5.89 1.93 -9.60
C ARG A 68 -7.29 2.08 -10.19
N ALA A 69 -8.32 1.60 -9.49
CA ALA A 69 -9.71 1.61 -9.96
C ALA A 69 -10.68 1.83 -8.79
N VAL A 70 -11.70 2.66 -9.02
CA VAL A 70 -12.70 3.02 -7.99
C VAL A 70 -13.63 1.84 -7.66
N SER A 71 -14.06 1.09 -8.68
CA SER A 71 -14.98 -0.04 -8.50
C SER A 71 -14.19 -1.31 -8.20
N VAL A 72 -14.29 -1.84 -6.97
CA VAL A 72 -13.57 -3.04 -6.55
C VAL A 72 -14.43 -4.30 -6.75
N PRO A 73 -13.94 -5.35 -7.44
CA PRO A 73 -14.64 -6.61 -7.60
C PRO A 73 -14.82 -7.36 -6.28
N ASP A 74 -15.94 -8.08 -6.16
CA ASP A 74 -16.24 -8.95 -5.01
C ASP A 74 -15.12 -9.97 -4.72
N SER A 75 -14.42 -10.43 -5.77
CA SER A 75 -13.30 -11.37 -5.63
C SER A 75 -12.09 -10.79 -4.87
N ILE A 76 -11.96 -9.46 -4.78
CA ILE A 76 -10.95 -8.81 -3.95
C ILE A 76 -11.43 -8.70 -2.50
N PHE A 77 -12.70 -8.32 -2.26
CA PHE A 77 -13.29 -8.32 -0.91
C PHE A 77 -13.26 -9.72 -0.29
N ALA A 78 -13.60 -10.76 -1.06
CA ALA A 78 -13.53 -12.15 -0.62
C ALA A 78 -12.13 -12.55 -0.12
N LYS A 79 -11.04 -11.96 -0.63
CA LYS A 79 -9.68 -12.22 -0.12
C LYS A 79 -9.45 -11.63 1.27
N LEU A 80 -10.05 -10.48 1.57
CA LEU A 80 -10.02 -9.89 2.92
C LEU A 80 -10.79 -10.78 3.90
N GLU A 81 -11.98 -11.24 3.51
CA GLU A 81 -12.80 -12.14 4.32
C GLU A 81 -12.08 -13.46 4.62
N VAL A 82 -11.50 -14.10 3.60
CA VAL A 82 -10.72 -15.34 3.75
C VAL A 82 -9.50 -15.14 4.65
N ALA A 83 -8.86 -13.97 4.60
CA ALA A 83 -7.77 -13.60 5.50
C ALA A 83 -8.26 -13.22 6.92
N GLY A 84 -9.56 -13.28 7.19
CA GLY A 84 -10.17 -13.07 8.50
C GLY A 84 -10.36 -11.60 8.88
N PHE A 85 -10.45 -10.68 7.92
CA PHE A 85 -10.83 -9.30 8.22
C PHE A 85 -12.31 -9.23 8.58
N SER A 86 -12.61 -8.54 9.68
CA SER A 86 -13.97 -8.14 10.03
C SER A 86 -14.46 -6.98 9.16
N GLU A 87 -15.78 -6.82 9.05
CA GLU A 87 -16.39 -5.69 8.33
C GLU A 87 -15.84 -4.33 8.80
N LYS A 88 -15.65 -4.18 10.12
CA LYS A 88 -15.06 -2.96 10.71
C LYS A 88 -13.64 -2.72 10.19
N GLU A 89 -12.80 -3.74 10.19
CA GLU A 89 -11.42 -3.62 9.70
C GLU A 89 -11.39 -3.32 8.19
N ILE A 90 -12.32 -3.87 7.40
CA ILE A 90 -12.46 -3.55 5.98
C ILE A 90 -12.82 -2.07 5.78
N VAL A 91 -13.73 -1.52 6.59
CA VAL A 91 -14.07 -0.09 6.56
C VAL A 91 -12.87 0.77 6.92
N GLU A 92 -12.15 0.45 7.99
CA GLU A 92 -10.95 1.19 8.42
C GLU A 92 -9.83 1.14 7.37
N LEU A 93 -9.60 -0.02 6.78
CA LEU A 93 -8.64 -0.21 5.69
C LEU A 93 -9.03 0.62 4.47
N THR A 94 -10.31 0.58 4.07
CA THR A 94 -10.85 1.36 2.93
C THR A 94 -10.71 2.86 3.15
N ALA A 95 -11.10 3.35 4.33
CA ALA A 95 -10.99 4.76 4.68
C ALA A 95 -9.54 5.24 4.68
N THR A 96 -8.62 4.41 5.19
CA THR A 96 -7.19 4.70 5.17
C THR A 96 -6.69 4.81 3.73
N ILE A 97 -6.95 3.82 2.88
CA ILE A 97 -6.49 3.83 1.49
C ILE A 97 -7.11 5.00 0.71
N ALA A 98 -8.39 5.31 0.91
CA ALA A 98 -9.04 6.46 0.28
C ALA A 98 -8.38 7.78 0.69
N THR A 99 -8.07 7.95 1.98
CA THR A 99 -7.37 9.11 2.51
C THR A 99 -6.00 9.26 1.86
N TYR A 100 -5.23 8.18 1.77
CA TYR A 100 -3.90 8.25 1.15
C TYR A 100 -3.96 8.40 -0.37
N ASN A 101 -5.01 7.93 -1.03
CA ASN A 101 -5.26 8.26 -2.42
C ASN A 101 -5.46 9.78 -2.62
N MET A 102 -6.15 10.44 -1.70
CA MET A 102 -6.24 11.91 -1.68
C MET A 102 -4.88 12.54 -1.37
N VAL A 103 -4.18 12.11 -0.32
CA VAL A 103 -2.86 12.65 0.06
C VAL A 103 -1.86 12.53 -1.09
N GLY A 104 -1.79 11.38 -1.76
CA GLY A 104 -0.91 11.18 -2.92
C GLY A 104 -1.17 12.18 -4.04
N ARG A 105 -2.44 12.52 -4.30
CA ARG A 105 -2.82 13.56 -5.27
C ARG A 105 -2.33 14.94 -4.86
N PHE A 106 -2.40 15.28 -3.57
CA PHE A 106 -1.84 16.54 -3.05
C PHE A 106 -0.31 16.59 -3.21
N PHE A 107 0.38 15.54 -2.79
CA PHE A 107 1.84 15.48 -2.84
C PHE A 107 2.38 15.60 -4.25
N VAL A 108 1.80 14.86 -5.19
CA VAL A 108 2.28 14.85 -6.57
C VAL A 108 1.88 16.13 -7.30
N ALA A 109 0.63 16.60 -7.15
CA ALA A 109 0.16 17.79 -7.87
C ALA A 109 0.87 19.08 -7.44
N LEU A 110 1.32 19.16 -6.18
CA LEU A 110 1.99 20.33 -5.62
C LEU A 110 3.51 20.17 -5.47
N ASP A 111 4.07 19.04 -5.94
CA ASP A 111 5.48 18.65 -5.76
C ASP A 111 5.98 18.87 -4.33
N ILE A 112 5.21 18.38 -3.36
CA ILE A 112 5.55 18.53 -1.95
C ILE A 112 6.91 17.87 -1.70
N ALA A 113 7.82 18.64 -1.08
CA ALA A 113 9.21 18.28 -0.83
C ALA A 113 10.09 18.11 -2.09
N GLU A 114 9.67 18.67 -3.24
CA GLU A 114 10.41 18.66 -4.51
C GLU A 114 10.85 17.24 -4.92
N ALA A 115 9.93 16.28 -4.81
CA ALA A 115 10.22 14.86 -4.83
C ALA A 115 9.77 14.14 -6.10
N ASN A 116 9.00 14.78 -6.99
CA ASN A 116 8.40 14.13 -8.16
C ASN A 116 9.46 13.47 -9.08
N ASP A 117 10.59 14.15 -9.30
CA ASP A 117 11.70 13.66 -10.14
C ASP A 117 12.75 12.84 -9.38
N LYS A 118 12.44 12.45 -8.13
CA LYS A 118 13.35 11.72 -7.24
C LYS A 118 12.80 10.33 -6.87
N PRO A 119 12.47 9.46 -7.85
CA PRO A 119 12.01 8.11 -7.55
C PRO A 119 13.12 7.32 -6.83
N PRO A 120 12.75 6.39 -5.93
CA PRO A 120 13.72 5.54 -5.26
C PRO A 120 14.58 4.75 -6.25
N GLN A 121 15.85 4.53 -5.92
CA GLN A 121 16.82 3.87 -6.81
C GLN A 121 16.38 2.46 -7.23
N TRP A 122 15.67 1.73 -6.37
CA TRP A 122 15.19 0.37 -6.64
C TRP A 122 14.05 0.30 -7.66
N LEU A 123 13.45 1.44 -8.03
CA LEU A 123 12.36 1.50 -9.02
C LEU A 123 12.87 1.68 -10.46
N LYS A 124 14.14 2.09 -10.62
CA LYS A 124 14.76 2.36 -11.92
C LYS A 124 15.19 1.10 -12.65
#